data_AF-A0A2H5YGU1-F1
#
_entry.id   AF-A0A2H5YGU1-F1
#
_cell.length_a   1.000
_cell.length_b   1.000
_cell.length_c   1.000
_cell.angle_alpha   90.00
_cell.angle_beta   90.00
_cell.angle_gamma   90.00
#
_symmetry.space_group_name_H-M   'P 1'
#
loop_
_entity.id
_entity.type
_entity.pdbx_description
1 polymer ?
#
loop_
_entity_poly.entity_id
_entity_poly.type
_entity_poly.pdbx_seq_one_letter_code
_entity_poly.pdbx_strand_id
1 'polypeptide(L)'
;MDIDRAAELLAKAERPVLYAGAGVLYAEAWDELRELAELLSAPVMTTLNAKSAFPEDHPLALGLGGFPIGLFATKQAVHFSRTADVCLAIGVSFKPSATRGASRESILGRA
;
A
#
# COMPACT_ATOMS: atom_id res chain seq x y z
N MET A 1 -9.82 5.20 -14.64
CA MET A 1 -8.37 5.06 -14.91
C MET A 1 -8.21 3.70 -15.52
N ASP A 2 -7.57 3.61 -16.68
CA ASP A 2 -7.40 2.36 -17.40
C ASP A 2 -6.34 1.47 -16.73
N ILE A 3 -6.48 0.16 -16.82
CA ILE A 3 -5.52 -0.81 -16.27
C ILE A 3 -4.15 -0.62 -16.93
N ASP A 4 -4.12 -0.42 -18.25
CA ASP A 4 -2.88 -0.18 -19.00
C ASP A 4 -2.14 1.05 -18.47
N ARG A 5 -2.90 2.11 -18.16
CA ARG A 5 -2.30 3.34 -17.61
C ARG A 5 -1.74 3.13 -16.20
N ALA A 6 -2.42 2.36 -15.36
CA ALA A 6 -1.91 2.03 -14.03
C ALA A 6 -0.65 1.17 -14.11
N ALA A 7 -0.64 0.17 -15.00
CA ALA A 7 0.52 -0.69 -15.25
C ALA A 7 1.73 0.13 -15.73
N GLU A 8 1.53 1.06 -16.67
CA GLU A 8 2.60 1.97 -17.12
C GLU A 8 3.17 2.84 -16.00
N LEU A 9 2.32 3.35 -15.11
CA LEU A 9 2.76 4.17 -13.98
C LEU A 9 3.60 3.35 -13.00
N LEU A 10 3.17 2.11 -12.71
CA LEU A 10 3.89 1.21 -11.82
C LEU A 10 5.21 0.75 -12.43
N ALA A 11 5.24 0.43 -13.73
CA ALA A 11 6.45 0.01 -14.42
C ALA A 11 7.51 1.11 -14.53
N LYS A 12 7.10 2.39 -14.50
CA LYS A 12 8.00 3.55 -14.55
C LYS A 12 8.37 4.10 -13.17
N ALA A 13 7.77 3.57 -12.11
CA ALA A 13 8.03 4.02 -10.75
C ALA A 13 9.45 3.60 -10.32
N GLU A 14 10.21 4.52 -9.77
CA GLU A 14 11.53 4.23 -9.18
C GLU A 14 11.40 3.69 -7.76
N ARG A 15 10.34 4.09 -7.04
CA ARG A 15 10.11 3.74 -5.64
C ARG A 15 8.64 3.35 -5.40
N PRO A 16 8.10 2.34 -6.11
CA PRO A 16 6.73 1.90 -5.93
C PRO A 16 6.52 1.31 -4.54
N VAL A 17 5.33 1.50 -3.97
CA VAL A 17 4.92 0.84 -2.72
C VAL A 17 3.53 0.26 -2.88
N LEU A 18 3.32 -0.97 -2.40
CA LEU A 18 2.02 -1.62 -2.39
C LEU A 18 1.37 -1.45 -1.01
N TYR A 19 0.12 -1.00 -1.01
CA TYR A 19 -0.67 -0.85 0.21
C TYR A 19 -1.88 -1.78 0.18
N ALA A 20 -1.79 -2.88 0.93
CA ALA A 20 -2.80 -3.92 0.95
C ALA A 20 -3.85 -3.71 2.06
N GLY A 21 -5.12 -3.77 1.66
CA GLY A 21 -6.28 -3.69 2.54
C GLY A 21 -7.04 -5.01 2.67
N ALA A 22 -8.06 -5.02 3.53
CA ALA A 22 -8.84 -6.23 3.82
C ALA A 22 -9.51 -6.83 2.57
N GLY A 23 -9.73 -6.02 1.52
CA GLY A 23 -10.23 -6.49 0.23
C GLY A 23 -9.37 -7.57 -0.42
N VAL A 24 -8.05 -7.59 -0.16
CA VAL A 24 -7.17 -8.66 -0.65
C VAL A 24 -7.54 -10.00 -0.01
N LEU A 25 -7.79 -10.01 1.30
CA LEU A 25 -8.22 -11.21 2.02
C LEU A 25 -9.61 -11.66 1.57
N TYR A 26 -10.54 -10.73 1.39
CA TYR A 26 -11.90 -11.06 0.92
C TYR A 26 -11.94 -11.64 -0.49
N ALA A 27 -10.99 -11.24 -1.35
CA ALA A 27 -10.87 -11.74 -2.72
C ALA A 27 -9.97 -12.96 -2.84
N GLU A 28 -9.38 -13.43 -1.74
CA GLU A 28 -8.38 -14.51 -1.72
C GLU A 28 -7.15 -14.24 -2.61
N ALA A 29 -6.81 -12.96 -2.82
CA ALA A 29 -5.82 -12.52 -3.81
C ALA A 29 -4.40 -12.35 -3.22
N TRP A 30 -4.03 -13.14 -2.20
CA TRP A 30 -2.72 -13.02 -1.54
C TRP A 30 -1.57 -13.53 -2.42
N ASP A 31 -1.85 -14.51 -3.30
CA ASP A 31 -0.86 -15.08 -4.20
C ASP A 31 -0.51 -14.08 -5.32
N GLU A 32 -1.52 -13.43 -5.91
CA GLU A 32 -1.36 -12.38 -6.90
C GLU A 32 -0.70 -11.12 -6.31
N LEU A 33 -1.04 -10.77 -5.05
CA LEU A 33 -0.35 -9.68 -4.35
C LEU A 33 1.14 -9.99 -4.21
N ARG A 34 1.50 -11.23 -3.87
CA ARG A 34 2.90 -11.64 -3.76
C ARG A 34 3.61 -11.58 -5.10
N GLU A 35 3.02 -12.15 -6.14
CA GLU A 35 3.58 -12.13 -7.49
C GLU A 35 3.82 -10.70 -7.99
N LEU A 36 2.85 -9.80 -7.77
CA LEU A 36 2.98 -8.40 -8.14
C LEU A 36 4.10 -7.69 -7.35
N ALA A 37 4.21 -7.96 -6.06
CA ALA A 37 5.26 -7.40 -5.21
C ALA A 37 6.65 -7.84 -5.69
N GLU A 38 6.82 -9.12 -6.00
CA GLU A 38 8.07 -9.68 -6.51
C GLU A 38 8.42 -9.12 -7.90
N LEU A 39 7.44 -9.09 -8.81
CA LEU A 39 7.61 -8.57 -10.17
C LEU A 39 8.08 -7.11 -10.18
N LEU A 40 7.50 -6.29 -9.31
CA LEU A 40 7.86 -4.87 -9.19
C LEU A 40 9.04 -4.63 -8.25
N SER A 41 9.51 -5.66 -7.53
CA SER A 41 10.38 -5.52 -6.37
C SER A 41 9.87 -4.45 -5.39
N ALA A 42 8.54 -4.35 -5.26
CA ALA A 42 7.87 -3.29 -4.54
C ALA A 42 7.60 -3.73 -3.09
N PRO A 43 8.04 -2.95 -2.09
CA PRO A 43 7.74 -3.24 -0.70
C PRO A 43 6.24 -3.12 -0.41
N VAL A 44 5.75 -3.98 0.48
CA VAL A 44 4.33 -4.15 0.79
C VAL A 44 4.07 -3.76 2.24
N MET A 45 3.11 -2.87 2.44
CA MET A 45 2.55 -2.57 3.76
C MET A 45 1.07 -2.97 3.82
N THR A 46 0.62 -3.43 4.98
CA THR A 46 -0.77 -3.85 5.19
C THR A 46 -1.52 -2.92 6.13
N THR A 47 -2.82 -2.76 5.90
CA THR A 47 -3.71 -2.21 6.94
C THR A 47 -3.80 -3.19 8.11
N LEU A 48 -4.25 -2.70 9.28
CA LEU A 48 -4.53 -3.57 10.44
C LEU A 48 -5.50 -4.71 10.10
N ASN A 49 -6.51 -4.43 9.25
CA ASN A 49 -7.52 -5.40 8.85
C ASN A 49 -7.05 -6.33 7.71
N ALA A 50 -5.87 -6.10 7.16
CA ALA A 50 -5.23 -6.90 6.12
C ALA A 50 -4.00 -7.62 6.65
N LYS A 51 -3.87 -7.72 7.97
CA LYS A 51 -2.83 -8.55 8.59
C LYS A 51 -2.97 -9.97 8.05
N SER A 52 -1.84 -10.62 7.76
CA SER A 52 -1.77 -11.92 7.07
C SER A 52 -2.07 -11.91 5.56
N ALA A 53 -2.39 -10.77 4.93
CA ALA A 53 -2.54 -10.70 3.47
C ALA A 53 -1.21 -10.82 2.72
N PHE A 54 -0.07 -10.64 3.41
CA PHE A 54 1.27 -10.76 2.87
C PHE A 54 2.17 -11.43 3.93
N PRO A 55 3.08 -12.35 3.55
CA PRO A 55 3.95 -13.02 4.52
C PRO A 55 4.88 -12.03 5.22
N GLU A 56 4.91 -12.06 6.55
CA GLU A 56 5.65 -11.06 7.35
C GLU A 56 7.15 -11.31 7.45
N ASP A 57 7.55 -12.54 7.11
CA ASP A 57 8.92 -12.99 6.96
C ASP A 57 9.50 -12.68 5.57
N HIS A 58 8.67 -12.23 4.63
CA HIS A 58 9.12 -11.88 3.29
C HIS A 58 10.01 -10.61 3.31
N PRO A 59 11.10 -10.55 2.53
CA PRO A 59 12.01 -9.39 2.53
C PRO A 59 11.35 -8.07 2.10
N LEU A 60 10.26 -8.14 1.34
CA LEU A 60 9.46 -6.97 0.92
C LEU A 60 8.40 -6.56 1.95
N ALA A 61 8.25 -7.25 3.08
CA ALA A 61 7.25 -6.93 4.07
C ALA A 61 7.66 -5.73 4.94
N LEU A 62 6.90 -4.64 4.87
CA LEU A 62 7.06 -3.47 5.73
C LEU A 62 6.26 -3.57 7.04
N GLY A 63 5.32 -4.52 7.11
CA GLY A 63 4.38 -4.67 8.21
C GLY A 63 3.21 -3.71 8.12
N LEU A 64 2.74 -3.24 9.28
CA LEU A 64 1.58 -2.34 9.35
C LEU A 64 1.91 -0.97 8.77
N GLY A 65 1.02 -0.46 7.91
CA GLY A 65 1.17 0.84 7.28
C GLY A 65 -0.15 1.56 7.02
N GLY A 66 -0.01 2.79 6.57
CA GLY A 66 -1.09 3.64 6.09
C GLY A 66 -0.49 4.74 5.25
N PHE A 67 -1.21 5.19 4.22
CA PHE A 67 -0.70 6.18 3.29
C PHE A 67 -1.33 7.57 3.53
N PRO A 68 -0.53 8.64 3.70
CA PRO A 68 0.94 8.63 3.76
C PRO A 68 1.48 8.13 5.13
N ILE A 69 0.68 8.18 6.20
CA ILE A 69 1.03 7.68 7.54
C ILE A 69 -0.21 7.11 8.24
N GLY A 70 -0.18 5.83 8.62
CA GLY A 70 -1.19 5.19 9.46
C GLY A 70 -0.98 5.42 10.96
N LEU A 71 -2.02 5.19 11.78
CA LEU A 71 -1.91 5.33 13.24
C LEU A 71 -0.87 4.39 13.85
N PHE A 72 -0.85 3.14 13.37
CA PHE A 72 0.02 2.06 13.85
C PHE A 72 1.11 1.68 12.84
N ALA A 73 1.56 2.65 12.03
CA ALA A 73 2.54 2.39 10.99
C ALA A 73 3.92 2.06 11.59
N THR A 74 4.59 1.02 11.05
CA THR A 74 5.98 0.70 11.39
C THR A 74 6.93 1.79 10.89
N LYS A 75 8.15 1.85 11.45
CA LYS A 75 9.15 2.84 11.01
C LYS A 75 9.50 2.66 9.53
N GLN A 76 9.58 1.41 9.09
CA GLN A 76 9.84 1.02 7.72
C GLN A 76 8.70 1.46 6.81
N ALA A 77 7.44 1.16 7.17
CA ALA A 77 6.27 1.60 6.40
C ALA A 77 6.22 3.12 6.25
N VAL A 78 6.53 3.89 7.30
CA VAL A 78 6.61 5.36 7.24
C VAL A 78 7.75 5.83 6.33
N HIS A 79 8.92 5.21 6.41
CA HIS A 79 10.07 5.58 5.57
C HIS A 79 9.74 5.43 4.09
N PHE A 80 9.28 4.24 3.68
CA PHE A 80 8.94 3.97 2.28
C PHE A 80 7.73 4.79 1.81
N SER A 81 6.71 4.99 2.65
CA SER A 81 5.55 5.82 2.27
C SER A 81 5.92 7.27 2.00
N ARG A 82 6.94 7.81 2.68
CA ARG A 82 7.41 9.19 2.48
C ARG A 82 8.29 9.38 1.26
N THR A 83 8.96 8.33 0.81
CA THR A 83 9.87 8.37 -0.34
C THR A 83 9.24 7.82 -1.61
N ALA A 84 8.09 7.14 -1.50
CA ALA A 84 7.33 6.61 -2.61
C ALA A 84 6.98 7.67 -3.65
N ASP A 85 7.21 7.36 -4.92
CA ASP A 85 6.73 8.13 -6.06
C ASP A 85 5.36 7.63 -6.55
N VAL A 86 5.09 6.33 -6.39
CA VAL A 86 3.80 5.70 -6.68
C VAL A 86 3.37 4.79 -5.53
N CYS A 87 2.11 4.89 -5.12
CA CYS A 87 1.48 4.00 -4.14
C CYS A 87 0.25 3.33 -4.77
N LEU A 88 0.26 2.00 -4.85
CA LEU A 88 -0.91 1.22 -5.28
C LEU A 88 -1.68 0.72 -4.06
N ALA A 89 -2.86 1.26 -3.84
CA ALA A 89 -3.77 0.80 -2.79
C ALA A 89 -4.68 -0.31 -3.32
N ILE A 90 -4.58 -1.51 -2.75
CA ILE A 90 -5.27 -2.73 -3.21
C ILE A 90 -6.27 -3.16 -2.14
N GLY A 91 -7.57 -3.14 -2.45
CA GLY A 91 -8.60 -3.58 -1.51
C GLY A 91 -8.67 -2.76 -0.21
N VAL A 92 -8.20 -1.51 -0.22
CA VAL A 92 -8.11 -0.64 0.95
C VAL A 92 -9.43 0.12 1.16
N SER A 93 -9.98 0.01 2.37
CA SER A 93 -10.98 0.95 2.86
C SER A 93 -10.24 2.05 3.65
N PHE A 94 -10.16 3.26 3.09
CA PHE A 94 -9.49 4.41 3.70
C PHE A 94 -10.29 4.97 4.90
N LYS A 95 -10.30 4.21 5.99
CA LYS A 95 -10.89 4.61 7.27
C LYS A 95 -9.98 5.61 7.99
N PRO A 96 -10.48 6.39 8.96
CA PRO A 96 -9.67 7.33 9.73
C PRO A 96 -8.42 6.72 10.38
N SER A 97 -8.47 5.44 10.77
CA SER A 97 -7.31 4.70 11.31
C SER A 97 -6.22 4.44 10.26
N ALA A 98 -6.59 4.30 8.98
CA ALA A 98 -5.68 4.08 7.86
C ALA A 98 -5.01 5.38 7.38
N THR A 99 -5.71 6.52 7.48
CA THR A 99 -5.25 7.83 6.97
C THR A 99 -4.91 8.85 8.06
N ARG A 100 -5.00 8.49 9.35
CA ARG A 100 -5.00 9.44 10.49
C ARG A 100 -6.05 10.55 10.37
N GLY A 101 -7.20 10.25 9.76
CA GLY A 101 -8.26 11.23 9.54
C GLY A 101 -7.97 12.25 8.44
N ALA A 102 -6.91 12.03 7.63
CA ALA A 102 -6.67 12.82 6.44
C ALA A 102 -7.87 12.68 5.47
N SER A 103 -8.48 13.81 5.13
CA SER A 103 -9.54 13.89 4.14
C SER A 103 -8.96 14.01 2.75
N ARG A 104 -9.80 13.82 1.72
CA ARG A 104 -9.42 14.05 0.33
C ARG A 104 -8.83 15.45 0.12
N GLU A 105 -9.37 16.48 0.78
CA GLU A 105 -8.82 17.84 0.74
C GLU A 105 -7.39 17.90 1.30
N SER A 106 -7.16 17.25 2.45
CA SER A 106 -5.86 17.28 3.13
C SER A 106 -4.79 16.53 2.35
N ILE A 107 -5.16 15.48 1.62
CA ILE A 107 -4.22 14.69 0.78
C ILE A 107 -3.89 15.45 -0.51
N LEU A 108 -4.83 16.21 -1.08
CA LEU A 108 -4.64 16.95 -2.32
C LEU A 108 -4.06 18.36 -2.12
N GLY A 109 -3.76 18.76 -0.88
CA GLY A 109 -3.24 20.09 -0.57
C GLY A 109 -4.22 21.23 -0.91
N ARG A 110 -5.52 20.93 -0.97
CA ARG A 110 -6.57 21.91 -1.25
C ARG A 110 -7.22 22.32 0.06
N ALA A 111 -6.60 23.26 0.77
CA ALA A 111 -7.22 23.96 1.89
C ALA A 111 -8.17 25.04 1.40
#